data_AF-A0A1Q8SQD8-F1
#
_entry.id   AF-A0A1Q8SQD8-F1
#
_cell.length_a   1.000
_cell.length_b   1.000
_cell.length_c   1.000
_cell.angle_alpha   90.00
_cell.angle_beta   90.00
_cell.angle_gamma   90.00
#
_symmetry.space_group_name_H-M   'P 1'
#
loop_
_entity.id
_entity.type
_entity.pdbx_description
1 polymer ?
#
loop_
_entity_poly.entity_id
_entity_poly.type
_entity_poly.pdbx_seq_one_letter_code
_entity_poly.pdbx_strand_id
1 'polypeptide(L)'
;MINTAFRTRADQLKLIDEPVRLIDKWRPPSRALLLRQGNHDQLSELCHQQLNRRGRVNLWNGRQEKALFYLALSHYYRGDYSESRRWLAQIQEIRPYDTNARYLAADIARVQGQLAEAWAQLEILVPRTRRPKTWLYMAQLVDSSEALARLRDNYRRASASDSVPPFHPAIAQYLAAGYQRASEYAKAFELWREVIAHTSRRPTPSRTNTTVANAFRTGGAAVALKDINRVLRANGMKPFLVSGTLLGCVREGKLLAHDNDIDIGLMSDTDEQIVSKVLAASGHFHLLPRRAGDCLRVKHLNGIAIDVFLHYSENDAVWHGGTKARWYNSPFGLTETLFLGERFWIPEAPERYLEENYGDWRTPIVNFDSTLDTPNAEIRSQDELVVHAYKKLNGALLQGDDESMTRYRKLLVTLNEPDPLPTSRQSSR
;
A
#
# COMPACT_ATOMS: atom_id res chain seq x y z
N MET A 1 -5.87 -24.21 24.90
CA MET A 1 -7.00 -24.15 23.94
C MET A 1 -6.62 -23.22 22.78
N ILE A 2 -6.38 -23.85 21.63
CA ILE A 2 -6.21 -23.36 20.25
C ILE A 2 -5.43 -22.06 20.01
N ASN A 3 -4.15 -22.32 19.74
CA ASN A 3 -3.13 -21.51 19.09
C ASN A 3 -3.63 -20.85 17.78
N THR A 4 -3.67 -19.52 17.71
CA THR A 4 -3.94 -18.74 16.49
C THR A 4 -2.80 -17.74 16.24
N ALA A 5 -1.61 -18.28 15.98
CA ALA A 5 -0.53 -17.55 15.32
C ALA A 5 -0.43 -18.03 13.87
N PHE A 6 -0.15 -17.07 12.97
CA PHE A 6 0.19 -17.21 11.55
C PHE A 6 -0.95 -17.43 10.54
N ARG A 7 -1.36 -16.34 9.88
CA ARG A 7 -1.38 -16.28 8.42
C ARG A 7 -0.77 -14.97 7.93
N THR A 8 0.08 -15.10 6.93
CA THR A 8 0.93 -14.13 6.23
C THR A 8 0.12 -13.21 5.30
N ARG A 9 0.60 -11.98 5.06
CA ARG A 9 0.27 -11.00 3.98
C ARG A 9 -1.22 -10.61 3.72
N ALA A 10 -2.20 -11.34 4.25
CA ALA A 10 -3.64 -11.12 4.05
C ALA A 10 -4.29 -10.21 5.12
N ASP A 11 -3.53 -9.73 6.10
CA ASP A 11 -4.08 -8.95 7.21
C ASP A 11 -3.90 -7.43 7.06
N GLN A 12 -3.15 -6.99 6.05
CA GLN A 12 -2.98 -5.56 5.73
C GLN A 12 -4.16 -4.97 4.92
N LEU A 13 -5.12 -5.81 4.52
CA LEU A 13 -6.26 -5.47 3.65
C LEU A 13 -7.64 -5.58 4.31
N LYS A 14 -7.76 -5.90 5.60
CA LYS A 14 -9.02 -6.30 6.26
C LYS A 14 -10.11 -5.22 6.49
N LEU A 15 -10.12 -4.12 5.74
CA LEU A 15 -11.35 -3.34 5.48
C LEU A 15 -11.95 -3.68 4.09
N ILE A 16 -11.19 -4.41 3.26
CA ILE A 16 -11.42 -4.71 1.82
C ILE A 16 -11.32 -6.23 1.55
N ASP A 17 -11.17 -7.10 2.55
CA ASP A 17 -10.96 -8.56 2.37
C ASP A 17 -12.09 -9.44 2.91
N GLU A 18 -13.34 -9.17 2.47
CA GLU A 18 -14.30 -10.28 2.33
C GLU A 18 -14.10 -10.93 0.96
N PRO A 19 -13.79 -12.23 0.87
CA PRO A 19 -13.77 -12.93 -0.41
C PRO A 19 -15.15 -12.86 -1.06
N VAL A 20 -15.18 -12.57 -2.35
CA VAL A 20 -16.38 -12.71 -3.18
C VAL A 20 -16.79 -14.18 -3.08
N ARG A 21 -17.84 -14.49 -2.31
CA ARG A 21 -18.62 -15.68 -2.62
C ARG A 21 -19.17 -15.44 -4.02
N LEU A 22 -18.81 -16.31 -4.95
CA LEU A 22 -19.37 -16.32 -6.30
C LEU A 22 -20.86 -16.04 -6.22
N ILE A 23 -21.25 -15.04 -7.00
CA ILE A 23 -22.55 -14.38 -7.03
C ILE A 23 -23.67 -15.41 -7.03
N ASP A 24 -24.38 -15.53 -5.91
CA ASP A 24 -25.80 -15.89 -5.96
C ASP A 24 -26.50 -14.70 -6.63
N LYS A 25 -26.95 -14.88 -7.88
CA LYS A 25 -27.65 -13.85 -8.69
C LYS A 25 -28.92 -13.29 -8.04
N TRP A 26 -29.30 -13.80 -6.87
CA TRP A 26 -30.52 -13.48 -6.13
C TRP A 26 -30.32 -12.62 -4.88
N ARG A 27 -29.07 -12.27 -4.51
CA ARG A 27 -28.81 -11.38 -3.35
C ARG A 27 -28.41 -9.99 -3.82
N PRO A 28 -28.98 -8.91 -3.24
CA PRO A 28 -28.50 -7.56 -3.52
C PRO A 28 -27.01 -7.45 -3.17
N PRO A 29 -26.23 -6.67 -3.93
CA PRO A 29 -24.80 -6.54 -3.72
C PRO A 29 -24.50 -6.02 -2.32
N SER A 30 -23.46 -6.54 -1.68
CA SER A 30 -23.06 -6.08 -0.35
C SER A 30 -22.49 -4.67 -0.43
N ARG A 31 -22.62 -3.88 0.66
CA ARG A 31 -21.98 -2.55 0.77
C ARG A 31 -20.48 -2.59 0.46
N ALA A 32 -19.81 -3.65 0.90
CA ALA A 32 -18.40 -3.86 0.61
C ALA A 32 -18.15 -4.02 -0.89
N LEU A 33 -18.97 -4.82 -1.58
CA LEU A 33 -18.85 -5.03 -3.03
C LEU A 33 -19.09 -3.73 -3.79
N LEU A 34 -20.17 -3.01 -3.47
CA LEU A 34 -20.49 -1.73 -4.11
C LEU A 34 -19.36 -0.70 -3.93
N LEU A 35 -18.82 -0.59 -2.72
CA LEU A 35 -17.67 0.27 -2.45
C LEU A 35 -16.45 -0.13 -3.29
N ARG A 36 -16.10 -1.42 -3.35
CA ARG A 36 -14.94 -1.91 -4.13
C ARG A 36 -15.06 -1.67 -5.63
N GLN A 37 -16.30 -1.57 -6.13
CA GLN A 37 -16.61 -1.27 -7.53
C GLN A 37 -16.71 0.24 -7.81
N GLY A 38 -16.59 1.10 -6.80
CA GLY A 38 -16.82 2.54 -6.95
C GLY A 38 -18.29 2.92 -7.16
N ASN A 39 -19.23 2.00 -6.91
CA ASN A 39 -20.68 2.22 -7.10
C ASN A 39 -21.30 2.99 -5.92
N HIS A 40 -20.88 4.25 -5.77
CA HIS A 40 -21.23 5.10 -4.62
C HIS A 40 -22.71 5.44 -4.50
N ASP A 41 -23.41 5.64 -5.62
CA ASP A 41 -24.83 6.02 -5.59
C ASP A 41 -25.69 4.86 -5.08
N GLN A 42 -25.49 3.65 -5.62
CA GLN A 42 -26.15 2.43 -5.13
C GLN A 42 -25.77 2.11 -3.68
N LEU A 43 -24.50 2.35 -3.31
CA LEU A 43 -24.04 2.18 -1.93
C LEU A 43 -24.77 3.13 -0.97
N SER A 44 -24.90 4.39 -1.36
CA SER A 44 -25.59 5.43 -0.59
C SER A 44 -27.07 5.07 -0.41
N GLU A 45 -27.75 4.71 -1.49
CA GLU A 45 -29.15 4.29 -1.46
C GLU A 45 -29.37 3.11 -0.50
N LEU A 46 -28.54 2.06 -0.62
CA LEU A 46 -28.59 0.89 0.25
C LEU A 46 -28.39 1.25 1.73
N CYS A 47 -27.48 2.19 2.03
CA CYS A 47 -27.24 2.64 3.39
C CYS A 47 -28.42 3.46 3.94
N HIS A 48 -29.00 4.37 3.16
CA HIS A 48 -30.17 5.15 3.56
C HIS A 48 -31.42 4.28 3.79
N GLN A 49 -31.69 3.32 2.92
CA GLN A 49 -32.77 2.33 3.12
C GLN A 49 -32.60 1.58 4.46
N GLN A 50 -31.35 1.27 4.84
CA GLN A 50 -31.06 0.59 6.10
C GLN A 50 -31.23 1.48 7.33
N LEU A 51 -30.93 2.79 7.23
CA LEU A 51 -31.15 3.75 8.30
C LEU A 51 -32.66 3.99 8.53
N ASN A 52 -33.46 4.05 7.46
CA ASN A 52 -34.90 4.37 7.52
C ASN A 52 -35.81 3.20 7.97
N ARG A 53 -35.32 1.95 7.95
CA ARG A 53 -36.13 0.73 8.23
C ARG A 53 -36.64 0.56 9.66
N ARG A 54 -36.24 1.42 10.61
CA ARG A 54 -36.77 1.48 11.97
C ARG A 54 -36.82 2.94 12.35
N GLY A 55 -37.99 3.51 12.65
CA GLY A 55 -38.20 4.95 12.91
C GLY A 55 -37.39 5.59 14.06
N ARG A 56 -36.44 4.86 14.66
CA ARG A 56 -35.33 5.36 15.48
C ARG A 56 -34.06 4.60 15.13
N VAL A 57 -32.95 5.32 15.07
CA VAL A 57 -31.58 4.78 14.94
C VAL A 57 -31.34 3.83 16.13
N ASN A 58 -31.36 2.52 15.87
CA ASN A 58 -31.10 1.44 16.82
C ASN A 58 -29.74 0.80 16.50
N LEU A 59 -28.69 1.34 17.12
CA LEU A 59 -27.29 0.99 16.86
C LEU A 59 -26.81 -0.24 17.65
N TRP A 60 -27.63 -0.77 18.55
CA TRP A 60 -27.32 -1.94 19.37
C TRP A 60 -27.08 -3.22 18.56
N ASN A 61 -27.55 -3.30 17.30
CA ASN A 61 -27.33 -4.45 16.43
C ASN A 61 -26.18 -4.28 15.40
N GLY A 62 -25.43 -3.16 15.45
CA GLY A 62 -24.27 -2.88 14.60
C GLY A 62 -24.53 -2.71 13.10
N ARG A 63 -25.78 -2.86 12.63
CA ARG A 63 -26.12 -2.77 11.21
C ARG A 63 -26.15 -1.33 10.70
N GLN A 64 -26.76 -0.45 11.48
CA GLN A 64 -26.85 0.98 11.18
C GLN A 64 -25.49 1.68 11.34
N GLU A 65 -24.67 1.29 12.31
CA GLU A 65 -23.29 1.81 12.47
C GLU A 65 -22.45 1.55 11.21
N LYS A 66 -22.54 0.32 10.68
CA LYS A 66 -21.90 0.00 9.41
C LYS A 66 -22.44 0.86 8.28
N ALA A 67 -23.74 1.17 8.25
CA ALA A 67 -24.33 1.99 7.18
C ALA A 67 -23.79 3.43 7.24
N LEU A 68 -23.73 4.01 8.43
CA LEU A 68 -23.09 5.31 8.66
C LEU A 68 -21.62 5.29 8.21
N PHE A 69 -20.87 4.24 8.55
CA PHE A 69 -19.47 4.15 8.16
C PHE A 69 -19.28 4.00 6.64
N TYR A 70 -20.13 3.24 5.95
CA TYR A 70 -20.08 3.14 4.48
C TYR A 70 -20.49 4.45 3.79
N LEU A 71 -21.44 5.22 4.35
CA LEU A 71 -21.73 6.57 3.88
C LEU A 71 -20.52 7.49 4.06
N ALA A 72 -19.87 7.45 5.23
CA ALA A 72 -18.65 8.20 5.47
C ALA A 72 -17.53 7.85 4.46
N LEU A 73 -17.31 6.57 4.19
CA LEU A 73 -16.35 6.12 3.17
C LEU A 73 -16.73 6.60 1.76
N SER A 74 -18.01 6.53 1.39
CA SER A 74 -18.49 6.97 0.08
C SER A 74 -18.24 8.46 -0.16
N HIS A 75 -18.53 9.31 0.83
CA HIS A 75 -18.21 10.73 0.75
C HIS A 75 -16.69 10.98 0.74
N TYR A 76 -15.92 10.28 1.58
CA TYR A 76 -14.46 10.40 1.61
C TYR A 76 -13.81 10.13 0.24
N TYR A 77 -14.18 9.03 -0.42
CA TYR A 77 -13.57 8.67 -1.71
C TYR A 77 -14.03 9.54 -2.87
N ARG A 78 -15.10 10.32 -2.71
CA ARG A 78 -15.58 11.33 -3.66
C ARG A 78 -15.04 12.74 -3.34
N GLY A 79 -14.13 12.85 -2.38
CA GLY A 79 -13.55 14.14 -1.95
C GLY A 79 -14.46 15.00 -1.08
N ASP A 80 -15.65 14.52 -0.70
CA ASP A 80 -16.58 15.23 0.17
C ASP A 80 -16.25 14.96 1.64
N TYR A 81 -15.15 15.55 2.10
CA TYR A 81 -14.66 15.37 3.47
C TYR A 81 -15.60 15.95 4.52
N SER A 82 -16.39 16.97 4.16
CA SER A 82 -17.34 17.61 5.07
C SER A 82 -18.46 16.66 5.48
N GLU A 83 -19.12 16.03 4.50
CA GLU A 83 -20.17 15.05 4.78
C GLU A 83 -19.61 13.77 5.37
N SER A 84 -18.41 13.35 4.96
CA SER A 84 -17.73 12.21 5.58
C SER A 84 -17.56 12.42 7.09
N ARG A 85 -17.07 13.60 7.51
CA ARG A 85 -16.95 13.98 8.93
C ARG A 85 -18.31 14.01 9.64
N ARG A 86 -19.37 14.49 8.99
CA ARG A 86 -20.74 14.50 9.56
C ARG A 86 -21.24 13.10 9.89
N TRP A 87 -21.00 12.13 9.01
CA TRP A 87 -21.34 10.72 9.27
C TRP A 87 -20.47 10.09 10.36
N LEU A 88 -19.17 10.41 10.37
CA LEU A 88 -18.25 9.93 11.41
C LEU A 88 -18.59 10.48 12.81
N ALA A 89 -19.02 11.75 12.90
CA ALA A 89 -19.42 12.37 14.15
C ALA A 89 -20.56 11.60 14.84
N GLN A 90 -21.56 11.15 14.07
CA GLN A 90 -22.66 10.32 14.60
C GLN A 90 -22.18 8.98 15.17
N ILE A 91 -21.16 8.37 14.56
CA ILE A 91 -20.55 7.14 15.09
C ILE A 91 -19.78 7.44 16.38
N GLN A 92 -19.01 8.52 16.39
CA GLN A 92 -18.11 8.89 17.49
C GLN A 92 -18.84 9.41 18.73
N GLU A 93 -20.03 10.02 18.57
CA GLU A 93 -20.90 10.41 19.69
C GLU A 93 -21.28 9.20 20.56
N ILE A 94 -21.47 8.05 19.91
CA ILE A 94 -21.99 6.84 20.55
C ILE A 94 -20.87 5.86 20.88
N ARG A 95 -19.89 5.76 19.99
CA ARG A 95 -18.66 4.97 20.17
C ARG A 95 -17.44 5.86 19.98
N PRO A 96 -17.06 6.64 21.01
CA PRO A 96 -15.90 7.53 20.95
C PRO A 96 -14.59 6.83 20.60
N TYR A 97 -14.48 5.51 20.77
CA TYR A 97 -13.28 4.74 20.48
C TYR A 97 -13.41 3.81 19.27
N ASP A 98 -14.43 3.99 18.42
CA ASP A 98 -14.55 3.19 17.20
C ASP A 98 -13.32 3.36 16.32
N THR A 99 -12.54 2.28 16.20
CA THR A 99 -11.21 2.33 15.60
C THR A 99 -11.25 2.67 14.12
N ASN A 100 -12.26 2.19 13.38
CA ASN A 100 -12.35 2.45 11.94
C ASN A 100 -12.79 3.90 11.68
N ALA A 101 -13.75 4.40 12.46
CA ALA A 101 -14.17 5.80 12.39
C ALA A 101 -13.02 6.75 12.74
N ARG A 102 -12.24 6.44 13.78
CA ARG A 102 -11.05 7.21 14.17
C ARG A 102 -9.95 7.18 13.10
N TYR A 103 -9.70 6.04 12.46
CA TYR A 103 -8.74 5.97 11.34
C TYR A 103 -9.19 6.81 10.13
N LEU A 104 -10.47 6.75 9.75
CA LEU A 104 -10.96 7.55 8.63
C LEU A 104 -10.92 9.05 8.96
N ALA A 105 -11.31 9.45 10.18
CA ALA A 105 -11.21 10.83 10.63
C ALA A 105 -9.75 11.33 10.65
N ALA A 106 -8.81 10.50 11.14
CA ALA A 106 -7.39 10.83 11.12
C ALA A 106 -6.87 11.01 9.68
N ASP A 107 -7.32 10.17 8.76
CA ASP A 107 -6.90 10.25 7.37
C ASP A 107 -7.49 11.47 6.64
N ILE A 108 -8.75 11.84 6.92
CA ILE A 108 -9.33 13.09 6.44
C ILE A 108 -8.51 14.28 6.93
N ALA A 109 -8.23 14.36 8.23
CA ALA A 109 -7.45 15.44 8.81
C ALA A 109 -6.04 15.51 8.19
N ARG A 110 -5.39 14.35 7.97
CA ARG A 110 -4.10 14.26 7.28
C ARG A 110 -4.17 14.82 5.86
N VAL A 111 -5.16 14.41 5.06
CA VAL A 111 -5.34 14.90 3.68
C VAL A 111 -5.60 16.41 3.64
N GLN A 112 -6.28 16.96 4.64
CA GLN A 112 -6.52 18.40 4.79
C GLN A 112 -5.34 19.18 5.42
N GLY A 113 -4.21 18.53 5.69
CA GLY A 113 -3.04 19.17 6.32
C GLY A 113 -3.19 19.45 7.83
N GLN A 114 -4.26 18.96 8.46
CA GLN A 114 -4.59 19.17 9.86
C GLN A 114 -3.93 18.09 10.74
N LEU A 115 -2.59 18.06 10.76
CA LEU A 115 -1.84 16.99 11.43
C LEU A 115 -2.10 16.89 12.94
N ALA A 116 -2.30 18.01 13.63
CA ALA A 116 -2.64 18.01 15.06
C ALA A 116 -3.95 17.27 15.34
N GLU A 117 -4.96 17.47 14.49
CA GLU A 117 -6.23 16.75 14.57
C GLU A 117 -6.03 15.26 14.21
N ALA A 118 -5.27 14.97 13.16
CA ALA A 118 -4.98 13.59 12.76
C ALA A 118 -4.36 12.78 13.90
N TRP A 119 -3.39 13.36 14.60
CA TRP A 119 -2.81 12.76 15.80
C TRP A 119 -3.84 12.58 16.92
N ALA A 120 -4.65 13.59 17.23
CA ALA A 120 -5.66 13.50 18.29
C ALA A 120 -6.66 12.36 18.06
N GLN A 121 -7.07 12.14 16.81
CA GLN A 121 -7.95 11.03 16.42
C GLN A 121 -7.33 9.65 16.68
N LEU A 122 -6.00 9.53 16.62
CA LEU A 122 -5.29 8.27 16.86
C LEU A 122 -4.89 8.09 18.32
N GLU A 123 -4.49 9.16 19.02
CA GLU A 123 -4.02 9.12 20.40
C GLU A 123 -5.09 8.73 21.40
N ILE A 124 -6.35 9.08 21.13
CA ILE A 124 -7.49 8.64 21.94
C ILE A 124 -7.63 7.11 22.00
N LEU A 125 -7.07 6.38 21.02
CA LEU A 125 -7.08 4.92 20.97
C LEU A 125 -5.95 4.29 21.79
N VAL A 126 -4.87 5.02 22.09
CA VAL A 126 -3.62 4.50 22.68
C VAL A 126 -3.83 3.69 23.96
N PRO A 127 -4.62 4.13 24.95
CA PRO A 127 -4.77 3.40 26.21
C PRO A 127 -5.59 2.10 26.10
N ARG A 128 -6.10 1.77 24.91
CA ARG A 128 -7.07 0.68 24.70
C ARG A 128 -6.78 -0.18 23.48
N THR A 129 -6.01 0.31 22.53
CA THR A 129 -5.80 -0.38 21.25
C THR A 129 -4.82 -1.52 21.41
N ARG A 130 -5.29 -2.72 21.06
CA ARG A 130 -4.44 -3.89 20.81
C ARG A 130 -4.13 -4.07 19.32
N ARG A 131 -4.59 -3.15 18.46
CA ARG A 131 -4.56 -3.30 17.00
C ARG A 131 -3.24 -2.76 16.46
N PRO A 132 -2.36 -3.59 15.87
CA PRO A 132 -1.07 -3.12 15.34
C PRO A 132 -1.22 -2.00 14.29
N LYS A 133 -2.33 -1.98 13.57
CA LYS A 133 -2.63 -0.96 12.55
C LYS A 133 -2.66 0.47 13.12
N THR A 134 -2.92 0.69 14.42
CA THR A 134 -2.89 2.05 14.99
C THR A 134 -1.51 2.68 14.78
N TRP A 135 -0.46 1.88 14.98
CA TRP A 135 0.93 2.31 14.84
C TRP A 135 1.34 2.55 13.39
N LEU A 136 0.72 1.85 12.42
CA LEU A 136 0.89 2.17 11.01
C LEU A 136 0.38 3.59 10.70
N TYR A 137 -0.84 3.91 11.14
CA TYR A 137 -1.41 5.25 10.91
C TYR A 137 -0.58 6.33 11.62
N MET A 138 -0.13 6.10 12.85
CA MET A 138 0.72 7.07 13.56
C MET A 138 2.09 7.25 12.88
N ALA A 139 2.72 6.15 12.45
CA ALA A 139 3.99 6.22 11.73
C ALA A 139 3.86 7.00 10.42
N GLN A 140 2.73 6.89 9.73
CA GLN A 140 2.44 7.65 8.51
C GLN A 140 2.29 9.17 8.76
N LEU A 141 2.01 9.61 9.99
CA LEU A 141 1.96 11.02 10.38
C LEU A 141 3.33 11.60 10.77
N VAL A 142 4.39 10.79 10.82
CA VAL A 142 5.73 11.30 11.13
C VAL A 142 6.26 12.09 9.93
N ASP A 143 6.55 13.36 10.17
CA ASP A 143 7.11 14.32 9.20
C ASP A 143 8.29 15.13 9.78
N SER A 144 8.61 14.91 11.05
CA SER A 144 9.57 15.68 11.84
C SER A 144 10.08 14.86 13.02
N SER A 145 11.19 15.28 13.63
CA SER A 145 11.72 14.66 14.85
C SER A 145 10.75 14.80 16.03
N GLU A 146 9.96 15.88 16.09
CA GLU A 146 8.91 16.06 17.10
C GLU A 146 7.78 15.03 16.92
N ALA A 147 7.29 14.85 15.68
CA ALA A 147 6.28 13.83 15.38
C ALA A 147 6.81 12.40 15.68
N LEU A 148 8.10 12.15 15.47
CA LEU A 148 8.74 10.90 15.86
C LEU A 148 8.76 10.72 17.39
N ALA A 149 9.11 11.76 18.15
CA ALA A 149 9.06 11.72 19.62
C ALA A 149 7.63 11.41 20.09
N ARG A 150 6.63 12.04 19.47
CA ARG A 150 5.21 11.78 19.74
C ARG A 150 4.81 10.32 19.46
N LEU A 151 5.26 9.72 18.34
CA LEU A 151 5.04 8.29 18.05
C LEU A 151 5.63 7.41 19.18
N ARG A 152 6.87 7.69 19.58
CA ARG A 152 7.59 6.90 20.60
C ARG A 152 6.93 6.99 21.96
N ASP A 153 6.52 8.17 22.38
CA ASP A 153 5.84 8.37 23.66
C ASP A 153 4.47 7.69 23.70
N ASN A 154 3.73 7.73 22.60
CA ASN A 154 2.50 6.96 22.49
C ASN A 154 2.76 5.46 22.64
N TYR A 155 3.78 4.91 21.97
CA TYR A 155 4.13 3.49 22.09
C TYR A 155 4.55 3.10 23.50
N ARG A 156 5.38 3.93 24.14
CA ARG A 156 5.80 3.75 25.54
C ARG A 156 4.59 3.74 26.49
N ARG A 157 3.65 4.68 26.35
CA ARG A 157 2.42 4.72 27.16
C ARG A 157 1.53 3.51 26.92
N ALA A 158 1.35 3.09 25.66
CA ALA A 158 0.57 1.90 25.34
C ALA A 158 1.17 0.64 25.96
N SER A 159 2.50 0.48 25.88
CA SER A 159 3.21 -0.64 26.49
C SER A 159 3.16 -0.61 28.02
N ALA A 160 3.27 0.57 28.64
CA ALA A 160 3.15 0.71 30.10
C ALA A 160 1.73 0.43 30.63
N SER A 161 0.72 0.54 29.77
CA SER A 161 -0.68 0.21 30.08
C SER A 161 -1.10 -1.21 29.67
N ASP A 162 -0.16 -2.07 29.27
CA ASP A 162 -0.40 -3.43 28.75
C ASP A 162 -1.37 -3.49 27.54
N SER A 163 -1.55 -2.37 26.84
CA SER A 163 -2.37 -2.31 25.61
C SER A 163 -1.67 -2.98 24.44
N VAL A 164 -0.34 -2.90 24.39
CA VAL A 164 0.51 -3.62 23.44
C VAL A 164 1.71 -4.19 24.18
N PRO A 165 2.25 -5.35 23.75
CA PRO A 165 3.46 -5.88 24.37
C PRO A 165 4.67 -4.98 24.08
N PRO A 166 5.74 -5.04 24.91
CA PRO A 166 6.97 -4.28 24.68
C PRO A 166 7.59 -4.49 23.29
N PHE A 167 7.42 -5.69 22.73
CA PHE A 167 7.80 -6.01 21.36
C PHE A 167 6.66 -6.72 20.62
N HIS A 168 6.34 -6.23 19.42
CA HIS A 168 5.44 -6.88 18.48
C HIS A 168 6.00 -6.70 17.06
N PRO A 169 6.26 -7.77 16.28
CA PRO A 169 7.00 -7.67 15.02
C PRO A 169 6.33 -6.76 13.98
N ALA A 170 4.99 -6.76 13.89
CA ALA A 170 4.30 -5.82 12.99
C ALA A 170 4.38 -4.37 13.47
N ILE A 171 4.37 -4.11 14.79
CA ILE A 171 4.45 -2.75 15.33
C ILE A 171 5.88 -2.24 15.15
N ALA A 172 6.89 -3.08 15.42
CA ALA A 172 8.30 -2.76 15.19
C ALA A 172 8.57 -2.34 13.73
N GLN A 173 7.96 -3.01 12.74
CA GLN A 173 8.05 -2.58 11.33
C GLN A 173 7.43 -1.20 11.08
N TYR A 174 6.30 -0.89 11.72
CA TYR A 174 5.68 0.44 11.61
C TYR A 174 6.49 1.52 12.34
N LEU A 175 7.05 1.22 13.51
CA LEU A 175 7.98 2.11 14.21
C LEU A 175 9.22 2.36 13.36
N ALA A 176 9.80 1.33 12.75
CA ALA A 176 10.93 1.47 11.83
C ALA A 176 10.58 2.37 10.63
N ALA A 177 9.36 2.28 10.11
CA ALA A 177 8.87 3.22 9.09
C ALA A 177 8.75 4.66 9.61
N GLY A 178 8.36 4.85 10.88
CA GLY A 178 8.36 6.16 11.54
C GLY A 178 9.77 6.76 11.65
N TYR A 179 10.75 5.99 12.13
CA TYR A 179 12.15 6.39 12.17
C TYR A 179 12.70 6.71 10.77
N GLN A 180 12.40 5.87 9.79
CA GLN A 180 12.76 6.07 8.39
C GLN A 180 12.20 7.39 7.83
N ARG A 181 10.95 7.75 8.18
CA ARG A 181 10.32 9.01 7.74
C ARG A 181 10.95 10.26 8.36
N ALA A 182 11.54 10.13 9.54
CA ALA A 182 12.29 11.18 10.20
C ALA A 182 13.79 11.16 9.85
N SER A 183 14.21 10.34 8.88
CA SER A 183 15.62 10.14 8.49
C SER A 183 16.54 9.60 9.60
N GLU A 184 15.96 8.95 10.60
CA GLU A 184 16.68 8.34 11.75
C GLU A 184 17.00 6.85 11.46
N TYR A 185 17.82 6.62 10.43
CA TYR A 185 18.02 5.29 9.85
C TYR A 185 18.67 4.27 10.80
N ALA A 186 19.62 4.69 11.62
CA ALA A 186 20.29 3.80 12.57
C ALA A 186 19.29 3.04 13.45
N LYS A 187 18.28 3.75 13.98
CA LYS A 187 17.25 3.14 14.80
C LYS A 187 16.23 2.32 13.99
N ALA A 188 15.96 2.72 12.74
CA ALA A 188 15.16 1.91 11.83
C ALA A 188 15.84 0.56 11.55
N PHE A 189 17.16 0.54 11.34
CA PHE A 189 17.93 -0.69 11.10
C PHE A 189 17.93 -1.61 12.33
N GLU A 190 18.10 -1.06 13.53
CA GLU A 190 17.98 -1.83 14.78
C GLU A 190 16.64 -2.57 14.88
N LEU A 191 15.53 -1.86 14.64
CA LEU A 191 14.19 -2.46 14.68
C LEU A 191 14.02 -3.54 13.59
N TRP A 192 14.59 -3.34 12.40
CA TRP A 192 14.57 -4.37 11.35
C TRP A 192 15.36 -5.62 11.74
N ARG A 193 16.52 -5.47 12.39
CA ARG A 193 17.30 -6.59 12.93
C ARG A 193 16.51 -7.35 13.99
N GLU A 194 15.83 -6.66 14.90
CA GLU A 194 14.95 -7.30 15.89
C GLU A 194 13.80 -8.07 15.23
N VAL A 195 13.18 -7.50 14.20
CA VAL A 195 12.12 -8.16 13.42
C VAL A 195 12.65 -9.43 12.75
N ILE A 196 13.81 -9.37 12.11
CA ILE A 196 14.44 -10.52 11.44
C ILE A 196 14.82 -11.60 12.45
N ALA A 197 15.42 -11.24 13.58
CA ALA A 197 15.76 -12.17 14.65
C ALA A 197 14.52 -12.83 15.27
N HIS A 198 13.40 -12.11 15.35
CA HIS A 198 12.12 -12.70 15.77
C HIS A 198 11.58 -13.67 14.71
N THR A 199 11.59 -13.28 13.43
CA THR A 199 11.09 -14.10 12.33
C THR A 199 11.90 -15.39 12.15
N SER A 200 13.23 -15.34 12.29
CA SER A 200 14.11 -16.51 12.10
C SER A 200 13.93 -17.60 13.15
N ARG A 201 13.37 -17.27 14.33
CA ARG A 201 13.03 -18.24 15.39
C ARG A 201 11.69 -18.93 15.15
N ARG A 202 10.89 -18.48 14.18
CA ARG A 202 9.57 -19.04 13.89
C ARG A 202 9.73 -20.27 13.00
N PRO A 203 8.95 -21.34 13.23
CA PRO A 203 8.98 -22.50 12.37
C PRO A 203 8.54 -22.11 10.95
N THR A 204 9.23 -22.65 9.94
CA THR A 204 8.94 -22.39 8.52
C THR A 204 7.49 -22.80 8.22
N PRO A 205 6.66 -21.88 7.67
CA PRO A 205 5.27 -22.21 7.39
C PRO A 205 5.17 -23.29 6.30
N SER A 206 4.23 -24.23 6.45
CA SER A 206 3.92 -25.17 5.37
C SER A 206 3.23 -24.42 4.22
N ARG A 207 3.75 -24.60 3.00
CA ARG A 207 3.18 -24.00 1.78
C ARG A 207 1.75 -24.48 1.59
N THR A 208 0.74 -23.66 1.88
CA THR A 208 -0.67 -23.99 1.61
C THR A 208 -1.37 -22.94 0.72
N ASN A 209 -1.84 -23.44 -0.43
CA ASN A 209 -2.86 -22.97 -1.39
C ASN A 209 -2.83 -21.51 -1.89
N THR A 210 -2.13 -21.30 -3.02
CA THR A 210 -1.97 -20.03 -3.74
C THR A 210 -2.99 -19.80 -4.88
N THR A 211 -3.82 -20.78 -5.24
CA THR A 211 -4.58 -20.77 -6.52
C THR A 211 -5.77 -19.81 -6.57
N VAL A 212 -6.54 -19.63 -5.49
CA VAL A 212 -7.72 -18.73 -5.49
C VAL A 212 -7.32 -17.25 -5.44
N ALA A 213 -6.19 -16.92 -4.82
CA ALA A 213 -5.72 -15.55 -4.65
C ALA A 213 -5.21 -14.92 -5.96
N ASN A 214 -4.74 -15.72 -6.92
CA ASN A 214 -4.13 -15.21 -8.16
C ASN A 214 -5.18 -14.81 -9.21
N ALA A 215 -6.26 -15.58 -9.38
CA ALA A 215 -7.32 -15.26 -10.34
C ALA A 215 -8.12 -14.00 -9.96
N PHE A 216 -8.33 -13.77 -8.64
CA PHE A 216 -8.94 -12.53 -8.16
C PHE A 216 -8.05 -11.30 -8.42
N ARG A 217 -6.72 -11.46 -8.31
CA ARG A 217 -5.76 -10.38 -8.58
C ARG A 217 -5.75 -9.95 -10.03
N THR A 218 -5.73 -10.88 -10.99
CA THR A 218 -5.63 -10.51 -12.42
C THR A 218 -6.89 -9.80 -12.92
N GLY A 219 -8.09 -10.28 -12.56
CA GLY A 219 -9.34 -9.61 -12.88
C GLY A 219 -9.45 -8.23 -12.21
N GLY A 220 -9.05 -8.13 -10.95
CA GLY A 220 -9.01 -6.84 -10.23
C GLY A 220 -8.01 -5.85 -10.80
N ALA A 221 -6.84 -6.33 -11.26
CA ALA A 221 -5.77 -5.50 -11.81
C ALA A 221 -6.18 -4.88 -13.16
N ALA A 222 -6.85 -5.65 -14.02
CA ALA A 222 -7.41 -5.12 -15.26
C ALA A 222 -8.44 -4.02 -15.03
N VAL A 223 -9.33 -4.18 -14.04
CA VAL A 223 -10.30 -3.14 -13.66
C VAL A 223 -9.57 -1.90 -13.14
N ALA A 224 -8.62 -2.07 -12.23
CA ALA A 224 -7.85 -0.98 -11.65
C ALA A 224 -7.09 -0.15 -12.70
N LEU A 225 -6.43 -0.83 -13.65
CA LEU A 225 -5.72 -0.20 -14.76
C LEU A 225 -6.65 0.59 -15.69
N LYS A 226 -7.83 0.03 -16.00
CA LYS A 226 -8.83 0.72 -16.82
C LYS A 226 -9.41 1.95 -16.14
N ASP A 227 -9.77 1.83 -14.86
CA ASP A 227 -10.34 2.93 -14.10
C ASP A 227 -9.33 4.07 -13.94
N ILE A 228 -8.04 3.78 -13.68
CA ILE A 228 -7.04 4.85 -13.55
C ILE A 228 -6.77 5.53 -14.90
N ASN A 229 -6.74 4.76 -15.99
CA ASN A 229 -6.59 5.30 -17.34
C ASN A 229 -7.74 6.25 -17.69
N ARG A 230 -9.00 5.85 -17.44
CA ARG A 230 -10.18 6.68 -17.71
C ARG A 230 -10.20 7.94 -16.86
N VAL A 231 -9.94 7.82 -15.55
CA VAL A 231 -9.94 8.95 -14.62
C VAL A 231 -8.90 10.00 -15.02
N LEU A 232 -7.67 9.58 -15.31
CA LEU A 232 -6.60 10.52 -15.70
C LEU A 232 -6.85 11.12 -17.09
N ARG A 233 -7.27 10.32 -18.08
CA ARG A 233 -7.58 10.82 -19.44
C ARG A 233 -8.76 11.78 -19.48
N ALA A 234 -9.80 11.54 -18.67
CA ALA A 234 -10.93 12.46 -18.54
C ALA A 234 -10.52 13.83 -18.00
N ASN A 235 -9.36 13.90 -17.32
CA ASN A 235 -8.76 15.13 -16.82
C ASN A 235 -7.62 15.65 -17.72
N GLY A 236 -7.59 15.25 -19.00
CA GLY A 236 -6.65 15.77 -20.02
C GLY A 236 -5.23 15.22 -19.93
N MET A 237 -4.97 14.25 -19.06
CA MET A 237 -3.64 13.66 -18.87
C MET A 237 -3.40 12.49 -19.83
N LYS A 238 -2.12 12.16 -20.05
CA LYS A 238 -1.70 11.03 -20.90
C LYS A 238 -0.98 9.96 -20.06
N PRO A 239 -1.70 9.18 -19.23
CA PRO A 239 -1.10 8.06 -18.51
C PRO A 239 -0.60 7.01 -19.50
N PHE A 240 0.65 6.56 -19.35
CA PHE A 240 1.25 5.53 -20.18
C PHE A 240 1.71 4.33 -19.37
N LEU A 241 1.75 3.14 -19.99
CA LEU A 241 2.19 1.92 -19.30
C LEU A 241 3.72 1.95 -19.14
N VAL A 242 4.21 1.57 -17.97
CA VAL A 242 5.65 1.41 -17.70
C VAL A 242 5.92 0.10 -16.94
N SER A 243 7.20 -0.22 -16.73
CA SER A 243 7.66 -1.32 -15.87
C SER A 243 6.92 -2.66 -16.12
N GLY A 244 6.46 -3.35 -15.08
CA GLY A 244 5.83 -4.67 -15.20
C GLY A 244 4.55 -4.65 -16.03
N THR A 245 3.83 -3.51 -16.00
CA THR A 245 2.59 -3.33 -16.77
C THR A 245 2.87 -3.21 -18.27
N LEU A 246 3.88 -2.42 -18.67
CA LEU A 246 4.32 -2.35 -20.07
C LEU A 246 4.88 -3.69 -20.54
N LEU A 247 5.69 -4.35 -19.71
CA LEU A 247 6.28 -5.66 -20.02
C LEU A 247 5.20 -6.70 -20.30
N GLY A 248 4.16 -6.78 -19.47
CA GLY A 248 3.01 -7.66 -19.71
C GLY A 248 2.28 -7.32 -21.00
N CYS A 249 2.03 -6.04 -21.26
CA CYS A 249 1.40 -5.56 -22.48
C CYS A 249 2.15 -6.00 -23.75
N VAL A 250 3.47 -5.76 -23.80
CA VAL A 250 4.30 -6.00 -25.00
C VAL A 250 4.66 -7.47 -25.16
N ARG A 251 5.04 -8.14 -24.07
CA ARG A 251 5.54 -9.53 -24.12
C ARG A 251 4.43 -10.57 -24.14
N GLU A 252 3.39 -10.39 -23.34
CA GLU A 252 2.38 -11.45 -23.10
C GLU A 252 0.99 -11.09 -23.62
N GLY A 253 0.75 -9.84 -24.03
CA GLY A 253 -0.59 -9.35 -24.39
C GLY A 253 -1.58 -9.38 -23.22
N LYS A 254 -1.08 -9.51 -21.98
CA LYS A 254 -1.86 -9.58 -20.74
C LYS A 254 -1.04 -9.04 -19.56
N LEU A 255 -1.70 -8.74 -18.45
CA LEU A 255 -0.99 -8.40 -17.21
C LEU A 255 -0.22 -9.60 -16.68
N LEU A 256 0.98 -9.35 -16.14
CA LEU A 256 1.84 -10.39 -15.58
C LEU A 256 1.16 -11.04 -14.36
N ALA A 257 1.03 -12.37 -14.37
CA ALA A 257 0.26 -13.09 -13.36
C ALA A 257 0.86 -13.04 -11.93
N HIS A 258 2.16 -12.80 -11.84
CA HIS A 258 2.91 -12.78 -10.59
C HIS A 258 3.12 -11.36 -10.04
N ASP A 259 2.72 -10.33 -10.80
CA ASP A 259 2.90 -8.95 -10.41
C ASP A 259 1.91 -8.55 -9.32
N ASN A 260 2.33 -7.64 -8.44
CA ASN A 260 1.55 -7.29 -7.24
C ASN A 260 0.92 -5.90 -7.30
N ASP A 261 1.25 -5.13 -8.32
CA ASP A 261 0.89 -3.75 -8.57
C ASP A 261 0.69 -3.49 -10.07
N ILE A 262 0.20 -2.29 -10.36
CA ILE A 262 0.13 -1.71 -11.70
C ILE A 262 1.07 -0.51 -11.72
N ASP A 263 1.83 -0.39 -12.79
CA ASP A 263 2.78 0.70 -12.99
C ASP A 263 2.30 1.60 -14.13
N ILE A 264 2.14 2.89 -13.84
CA ILE A 264 1.85 3.89 -14.87
C ILE A 264 2.81 5.07 -14.79
N GLY A 265 3.12 5.63 -15.96
CA GLY A 265 3.90 6.84 -16.13
C GLY A 265 3.03 8.04 -16.48
N LEU A 266 3.48 9.23 -16.06
CA LEU A 266 3.05 10.53 -16.56
C LEU A 266 4.30 11.35 -16.86
N MET A 267 4.27 12.19 -17.89
CA MET A 267 5.35 13.13 -18.16
C MET A 267 5.33 14.25 -17.10
N SER A 268 6.49 14.84 -16.83
CA SER A 268 6.70 15.86 -15.79
C SER A 268 6.02 17.21 -16.08
N ASP A 269 5.44 17.39 -17.26
CA ASP A 269 4.52 18.49 -17.57
C ASP A 269 3.17 18.37 -16.84
N THR A 270 2.92 17.24 -16.18
CA THR A 270 1.74 17.01 -15.33
C THR A 270 2.03 17.35 -13.87
N ASP A 271 1.23 18.25 -13.28
CA ASP A 271 1.32 18.58 -11.85
C ASP A 271 0.83 17.41 -10.97
N GLU A 272 1.76 16.86 -10.17
CA GLU A 272 1.50 15.78 -9.21
C GLU A 272 0.35 16.10 -8.23
N GLN A 273 0.20 17.36 -7.83
CA GLN A 273 -0.86 17.77 -6.91
C GLN A 273 -2.23 17.65 -7.57
N ILE A 274 -2.32 17.95 -8.87
CA ILE A 274 -3.55 17.77 -9.65
C ILE A 274 -3.85 16.28 -9.80
N VAL A 275 -2.86 15.46 -10.14
CA VAL A 275 -3.00 13.99 -10.21
C VAL A 275 -3.54 13.43 -8.89
N SER A 276 -2.93 13.84 -7.78
CA SER A 276 -3.31 13.40 -6.44
C SER A 276 -4.75 13.79 -6.09
N LYS A 277 -5.16 15.03 -6.38
CA LYS A 277 -6.53 15.52 -6.15
C LYS A 277 -7.55 14.76 -6.99
N VAL A 278 -7.27 14.59 -8.28
CA VAL A 278 -8.15 13.87 -9.23
C VAL A 278 -8.34 12.43 -8.77
N LEU A 279 -7.26 11.71 -8.44
CA LEU A 279 -7.36 10.33 -7.99
C LEU A 279 -8.09 10.21 -6.63
N ALA A 280 -7.79 11.10 -5.68
CA ALA A 280 -8.39 11.07 -4.34
C ALA A 280 -9.90 11.37 -4.31
N ALA A 281 -10.41 12.12 -5.31
CA ALA A 281 -11.83 12.46 -5.43
C ALA A 281 -12.60 11.62 -6.46
N SER A 282 -11.92 10.68 -7.14
CA SER A 282 -12.50 9.89 -8.23
C SER A 282 -13.58 8.89 -7.81
N GLY A 283 -13.64 8.52 -6.53
CA GLY A 283 -14.46 7.41 -6.05
C GLY A 283 -13.82 6.03 -6.23
N HIS A 284 -12.66 5.91 -6.89
CA HIS A 284 -12.04 4.61 -7.23
C HIS A 284 -10.74 4.32 -6.49
N PHE A 285 -10.10 5.34 -5.92
CA PHE A 285 -8.75 5.21 -5.36
C PHE A 285 -8.64 5.74 -3.94
N HIS A 286 -7.83 5.06 -3.14
CA HIS A 286 -7.31 5.54 -1.88
C HIS A 286 -5.88 6.02 -2.07
N LEU A 287 -5.61 7.29 -1.73
CA LEU A 287 -4.28 7.87 -1.77
C LEU A 287 -3.45 7.42 -0.57
N LEU A 288 -2.32 6.76 -0.79
CA LEU A 288 -1.46 6.33 0.31
C LEU A 288 -0.59 7.49 0.82
N PRO A 289 -0.28 7.56 2.14
CA PRO A 289 0.59 8.59 2.67
C PRO A 289 1.98 8.55 2.03
N ARG A 290 2.42 9.68 1.49
CA ARG A 290 3.69 9.83 0.76
C ARG A 290 4.86 10.05 1.72
N ARG A 291 6.07 9.71 1.27
CA ARG A 291 7.33 10.27 1.78
C ARG A 291 7.87 11.23 0.72
N ALA A 292 8.55 12.30 1.10
CA ALA A 292 8.93 13.35 0.15
C ALA A 292 9.73 12.80 -1.05
N GLY A 293 9.38 13.21 -2.27
CA GLY A 293 10.14 12.88 -3.48
C GLY A 293 9.92 11.48 -4.08
N ASP A 294 8.82 10.81 -3.72
CA ASP A 294 8.50 9.43 -4.12
C ASP A 294 7.51 9.32 -5.30
N CYS A 295 7.50 8.15 -5.93
CA CYS A 295 6.37 7.63 -6.71
C CYS A 295 5.04 7.82 -5.94
N LEU A 296 4.01 8.33 -6.64
CA LEU A 296 2.68 8.49 -6.09
C LEU A 296 2.00 7.13 -6.03
N ARG A 297 1.75 6.63 -4.81
CA ARG A 297 1.10 5.34 -4.64
C ARG A 297 -0.37 5.49 -4.32
N VAL A 298 -1.19 4.84 -5.12
CA VAL A 298 -2.63 4.75 -4.88
C VAL A 298 -3.05 3.29 -4.78
N LYS A 299 -4.21 3.06 -4.19
CA LYS A 299 -4.81 1.75 -4.11
C LYS A 299 -6.21 1.81 -4.66
N HIS A 300 -6.50 1.05 -5.70
CA HIS A 300 -7.86 0.91 -6.18
C HIS A 300 -8.73 0.27 -5.08
N LEU A 301 -10.01 0.63 -5.01
CA LEU A 301 -10.89 0.16 -3.91
C LEU A 301 -11.06 -1.36 -3.90
N ASN A 302 -10.81 -2.07 -5.01
CA ASN A 302 -10.77 -3.53 -5.06
C ASN A 302 -9.52 -4.17 -4.40
N GLY A 303 -8.53 -3.36 -4.01
CA GLY A 303 -7.33 -3.81 -3.30
C GLY A 303 -6.04 -3.82 -4.11
N ILE A 304 -6.06 -3.52 -5.41
CA ILE A 304 -4.86 -3.46 -6.26
C ILE A 304 -4.08 -2.17 -5.99
N ALA A 305 -2.77 -2.29 -5.75
CA ALA A 305 -1.86 -1.17 -5.64
C ALA A 305 -1.48 -0.66 -7.04
N ILE A 306 -1.30 0.65 -7.16
CA ILE A 306 -0.88 1.31 -8.39
C ILE A 306 0.20 2.31 -8.04
N ASP A 307 1.35 2.17 -8.69
CA ASP A 307 2.48 3.07 -8.60
C ASP A 307 2.46 4.02 -9.81
N VAL A 308 2.38 5.33 -9.53
CA VAL A 308 2.32 6.39 -10.53
C VAL A 308 3.64 7.17 -10.53
N PHE A 309 4.38 7.06 -11.63
CA PHE A 309 5.72 7.62 -11.80
C PHE A 309 5.71 8.87 -12.70
N LEU A 310 6.20 9.98 -12.16
CA LEU A 310 6.51 11.16 -12.99
C LEU A 310 7.86 10.98 -13.69
N HIS A 311 7.88 11.30 -14.99
CA HIS A 311 9.03 11.17 -15.87
C HIS A 311 9.60 12.55 -16.21
N TYR A 312 10.83 12.79 -15.80
CA TYR A 312 11.52 14.07 -15.90
C TYR A 312 12.57 14.02 -17.00
N SER A 313 12.61 15.04 -17.84
CA SER A 313 13.68 15.20 -18.82
C SER A 313 14.91 15.84 -18.16
N GLU A 314 16.08 15.23 -18.34
CA GLU A 314 17.36 15.71 -17.80
C GLU A 314 18.51 15.25 -18.71
N ASN A 315 19.37 16.18 -19.18
CA ASN A 315 20.61 15.89 -19.93
C ASN A 315 20.47 14.80 -21.01
N ASP A 316 19.54 14.99 -21.97
CA ASP A 316 19.24 14.02 -23.04
C ASP A 316 18.80 12.63 -22.57
N ALA A 317 18.27 12.53 -21.35
CA ALA A 317 17.62 11.34 -20.82
C ALA A 317 16.23 11.69 -20.25
N VAL A 318 15.42 10.66 -20.04
CA VAL A 318 14.17 10.74 -19.28
C VAL A 318 14.31 9.82 -18.09
N TRP A 319 14.17 10.35 -16.88
CA TRP A 319 14.25 9.55 -15.67
C TRP A 319 12.95 9.56 -14.88
N HIS A 320 12.68 8.43 -14.23
CA HIS A 320 11.68 8.33 -13.19
C HIS A 320 12.29 7.63 -11.98
N GLY A 321 11.67 7.70 -10.81
CA GLY A 321 12.29 7.13 -9.63
C GLY A 321 11.42 7.13 -8.38
N GLY A 322 11.99 6.56 -7.33
CA GLY A 322 11.48 6.65 -5.96
C GLY A 322 12.57 7.08 -4.99
N THR A 323 12.33 6.84 -3.70
CA THR A 323 13.30 7.16 -2.63
C THR A 323 14.63 6.42 -2.81
N LYS A 324 14.57 5.18 -3.30
CA LYS A 324 15.72 4.26 -3.38
C LYS A 324 16.62 4.51 -4.58
N ALA A 325 16.01 4.71 -5.75
CA ALA A 325 16.71 4.70 -7.03
C ALA A 325 15.97 5.55 -8.07
N ARG A 326 16.72 5.95 -9.10
CA ARG A 326 16.23 6.53 -10.36
C ARG A 326 16.53 5.55 -11.49
N TRP A 327 15.65 5.48 -12.47
CA TRP A 327 15.84 4.73 -13.70
C TRP A 327 15.88 5.70 -14.86
N TYR A 328 16.90 5.58 -15.70
CA TYR A 328 17.10 6.46 -16.85
C TYR A 328 16.78 5.73 -18.15
N ASN A 329 16.04 6.39 -19.03
CA ASN A 329 15.72 5.90 -20.35
C ASN A 329 16.15 6.92 -21.40
N SER A 330 16.45 6.46 -22.61
CA SER A 330 16.66 7.37 -23.74
C SER A 330 15.38 8.15 -24.03
N PRO A 331 15.42 9.41 -24.52
CA PRO A 331 14.23 10.19 -24.83
C PRO A 331 13.26 9.44 -25.76
N PHE A 332 11.97 9.50 -25.44
CA PHE A 332 10.91 8.79 -26.16
C PHE A 332 9.66 9.64 -26.34
N GLY A 333 8.96 9.45 -27.47
CA GLY A 333 7.58 9.89 -27.66
C GLY A 333 6.58 8.89 -27.07
N LEU A 334 5.30 9.24 -27.11
CA LEU A 334 4.21 8.34 -26.72
C LEU A 334 3.37 7.95 -27.93
N THR A 335 2.97 6.68 -28.00
CA THR A 335 2.04 6.14 -29.00
C THR A 335 0.91 5.36 -28.33
N GLU A 336 -0.22 5.18 -29.01
CA GLU A 336 -1.34 4.39 -28.48
C GLU A 336 -1.26 2.93 -28.93
N THR A 337 -1.64 2.03 -28.03
CA THR A 337 -1.86 0.60 -28.33
C THR A 337 -3.21 0.13 -27.79
N LEU A 338 -3.74 -0.95 -28.36
CA LEU A 338 -4.92 -1.63 -27.85
C LEU A 338 -4.49 -2.69 -26.83
N PHE A 339 -4.90 -2.54 -25.57
CA PHE A 339 -4.60 -3.49 -24.51
C PHE A 339 -5.83 -3.69 -23.63
N LEU A 340 -6.14 -4.94 -23.26
CA LEU A 340 -7.33 -5.29 -22.46
C LEU A 340 -8.66 -4.70 -23.01
N GLY A 341 -8.75 -4.45 -24.31
CA GLY A 341 -9.92 -3.89 -24.99
C GLY A 341 -10.07 -2.36 -24.88
N GLU A 342 -9.08 -1.64 -24.37
CA GLU A 342 -9.06 -0.17 -24.33
C GLU A 342 -7.76 0.40 -24.90
N ARG A 343 -7.75 1.71 -25.21
CA ARG A 343 -6.55 2.41 -25.69
C ARG A 343 -5.70 2.87 -24.52
N PHE A 344 -4.41 2.56 -24.58
CA PHE A 344 -3.41 2.97 -23.60
C PHE A 344 -2.25 3.65 -24.32
N TRP A 345 -1.68 4.69 -23.70
CA TRP A 345 -0.39 5.23 -24.15
C TRP A 345 0.74 4.30 -23.71
N ILE A 346 1.77 4.18 -24.53
CA ILE A 346 3.03 3.49 -24.26
C ILE A 346 4.19 4.32 -24.85
N PRO A 347 5.44 4.09 -24.44
CA PRO A 347 6.60 4.64 -25.14
C PRO A 347 6.60 4.22 -26.63
N GLU A 348 6.94 5.13 -27.55
CA GLU A 348 6.89 4.92 -29.01
C GLU A 348 7.81 3.79 -29.51
N ALA A 349 8.93 3.54 -28.82
CA ALA A 349 9.83 2.41 -29.04
C ALA A 349 9.82 1.50 -27.80
N PRO A 350 8.73 0.75 -27.56
CA PRO A 350 8.54 0.05 -26.30
C PRO A 350 9.59 -1.06 -26.07
N GLU A 351 10.09 -1.70 -27.12
CA GLU A 351 11.16 -2.70 -27.00
C GLU A 351 12.47 -2.10 -26.51
N ARG A 352 12.83 -0.90 -26.98
CA ARG A 352 14.03 -0.17 -26.52
C ARG A 352 13.86 0.22 -25.05
N TYR A 353 12.70 0.75 -24.69
CA TYR A 353 12.39 1.11 -23.30
C TYR A 353 12.54 -0.12 -22.39
N LEU A 354 11.96 -1.27 -22.76
CA LEU A 354 12.07 -2.51 -21.99
C LEU A 354 13.49 -3.07 -21.97
N GLU A 355 14.26 -2.96 -23.05
CA GLU A 355 15.67 -3.37 -23.07
C GLU A 355 16.53 -2.54 -22.13
N GLU A 356 16.33 -1.22 -22.07
CA GLU A 356 16.99 -0.35 -21.11
C GLU A 356 16.62 -0.70 -19.66
N ASN A 357 15.37 -1.12 -19.40
CA ASN A 357 14.92 -1.47 -18.04
C ASN A 357 15.28 -2.89 -17.59
N TYR A 358 15.40 -3.86 -18.50
CA TYR A 358 15.46 -5.28 -18.14
C TYR A 358 16.56 -6.06 -18.88
N GLY A 359 17.26 -5.47 -19.86
CA GLY A 359 18.18 -6.19 -20.74
C GLY A 359 17.42 -7.17 -21.64
N ASP A 360 17.68 -8.48 -21.47
CA ASP A 360 16.90 -9.53 -22.17
C ASP A 360 15.50 -9.69 -21.58
N TRP A 361 14.65 -8.69 -21.82
CA TRP A 361 13.29 -8.60 -21.30
C TRP A 361 12.35 -9.72 -21.80
N ARG A 362 12.73 -10.42 -22.87
CA ARG A 362 11.96 -11.53 -23.44
C ARG A 362 12.04 -12.77 -22.57
N THR A 363 13.14 -12.97 -21.85
CA THR A 363 13.33 -14.11 -20.95
C THR A 363 12.84 -13.77 -19.54
N PRO A 364 11.83 -14.48 -18.99
CA PRO A 364 11.32 -14.19 -17.65
C PRO A 364 12.36 -14.47 -16.55
N ILE A 365 12.51 -13.54 -15.63
CA ILE A 365 13.33 -13.68 -14.41
C ILE A 365 12.40 -13.81 -13.20
N VAL A 366 12.50 -14.91 -12.46
CA VAL A 366 11.58 -15.24 -11.36
C VAL A 366 11.83 -14.37 -10.12
N ASN A 367 13.10 -14.17 -9.74
CA ASN A 367 13.50 -13.44 -8.54
C ASN A 367 13.99 -12.03 -8.86
N PHE A 368 13.27 -11.31 -9.73
CA PHE A 368 13.65 -9.96 -10.15
C PHE A 368 13.46 -8.93 -9.03
N ASP A 369 14.47 -8.08 -8.83
CA ASP A 369 14.39 -6.89 -7.97
C ASP A 369 14.65 -5.63 -8.79
N SER A 370 13.61 -4.80 -8.93
CA SER A 370 13.65 -3.60 -9.77
C SER A 370 14.68 -2.56 -9.33
N THR A 371 15.24 -2.65 -8.12
CA THR A 371 16.30 -1.75 -7.67
C THR A 371 17.69 -2.28 -7.99
N LEU A 372 17.85 -3.60 -8.12
CA LEU A 372 19.15 -4.27 -8.24
C LEU A 372 19.41 -4.84 -9.63
N ASP A 373 18.35 -5.27 -10.33
CA ASP A 373 18.44 -6.05 -11.56
C ASP A 373 18.15 -5.23 -12.83
N THR A 374 17.66 -4.00 -12.68
CA THR A 374 17.47 -3.08 -13.80
C THR A 374 18.81 -2.44 -14.17
N PRO A 375 19.33 -2.61 -15.40
CA PRO A 375 20.65 -2.09 -15.76
C PRO A 375 20.69 -0.56 -15.85
N ASN A 376 19.53 0.09 -15.98
CA ASN A 376 19.42 1.54 -16.02
C ASN A 376 19.14 2.22 -14.66
N ALA A 377 19.31 1.50 -13.55
CA ALA A 377 19.13 2.07 -12.22
C ALA A 377 20.38 2.80 -11.69
N GLU A 378 20.15 3.96 -11.08
CA GLU A 378 21.11 4.67 -10.23
C GLU A 378 20.57 4.69 -8.78
N ILE A 379 21.39 4.22 -7.83
CA ILE A 379 21.02 4.23 -6.41
C ILE A 379 21.10 5.64 -5.86
N ARG A 380 19.97 6.14 -5.34
CA ARG A 380 19.83 7.49 -4.79
C ARG A 380 20.07 7.53 -3.28
N SER A 381 19.74 6.46 -2.56
CA SER A 381 19.91 6.39 -1.11
C SER A 381 20.32 4.99 -0.69
N GLN A 382 21.52 4.90 -0.12
CA GLN A 382 22.05 3.67 0.44
C GLN A 382 21.24 3.20 1.66
N ASP A 383 20.81 4.12 2.52
CA ASP A 383 20.00 3.80 3.69
C ASP A 383 18.63 3.19 3.31
N GLU A 384 17.97 3.76 2.30
CA GLU A 384 16.72 3.23 1.78
C GLU A 384 16.91 1.85 1.14
N LEU A 385 18.07 1.60 0.52
CA LEU A 385 18.44 0.29 -0.01
C LEU A 385 18.69 -0.73 1.12
N VAL A 386 19.30 -0.33 2.23
CA VAL A 386 19.45 -1.18 3.43
C VAL A 386 18.08 -1.57 3.99
N VAL A 387 17.16 -0.61 4.16
CA VAL A 387 15.79 -0.93 4.61
C VAL A 387 15.09 -1.89 3.65
N HIS A 388 15.28 -1.72 2.33
CA HIS A 388 14.76 -2.63 1.32
C HIS A 388 15.31 -4.04 1.47
N ALA A 389 16.62 -4.18 1.64
CA ALA A 389 17.28 -5.47 1.85
C ALA A 389 16.74 -6.17 3.12
N TYR A 390 16.57 -5.44 4.22
CA TYR A 390 15.95 -5.99 5.43
C TYR A 390 14.50 -6.44 5.21
N LYS A 391 13.68 -5.64 4.53
CA LYS A 391 12.29 -6.00 4.18
C LYS A 391 12.23 -7.28 3.35
N LYS A 392 13.10 -7.38 2.34
CA LYS A 392 13.17 -8.53 1.44
C LYS A 392 13.66 -9.78 2.16
N LEU A 393 14.70 -9.67 3.00
CA LEU A 393 15.18 -10.77 3.83
C LEU A 393 14.10 -11.28 4.79
N ASN A 394 13.41 -10.38 5.50
CA ASN A 394 12.28 -10.78 6.35
C ASN A 394 11.14 -11.44 5.55
N GLY A 395 10.86 -10.95 4.35
CA GLY A 395 9.89 -11.56 3.44
C GLY A 395 10.29 -12.97 2.98
N ALA A 396 11.57 -13.18 2.70
CA ALA A 396 12.12 -14.47 2.30
C ALA A 396 12.07 -15.49 3.47
N LEU A 397 12.42 -15.07 4.68
CA LEU A 397 12.29 -15.89 5.91
C LEU A 397 10.84 -16.34 6.14
N LEU A 398 9.88 -15.44 5.96
CA LEU A 398 8.45 -15.76 6.11
C LEU A 398 7.93 -16.74 5.05
N GLN A 399 8.62 -16.86 3.92
CA GLN A 399 8.24 -17.72 2.79
C GLN A 399 9.05 -19.02 2.72
N GLY A 400 10.16 -19.12 3.46
CA GLY A 400 11.12 -20.21 3.32
C GLY A 400 11.82 -20.18 1.95
N ASP A 401 12.16 -19.00 1.45
CA ASP A 401 12.85 -18.79 0.16
C ASP A 401 14.36 -18.63 0.38
N ASP A 402 15.09 -19.74 0.31
CA ASP A 402 16.54 -19.81 0.59
C ASP A 402 17.39 -18.97 -0.37
N GLU A 403 16.98 -18.87 -1.63
CA GLU A 403 17.69 -18.10 -2.65
C GLU A 403 17.62 -16.61 -2.34
N SER A 404 16.40 -16.10 -2.09
CA SER A 404 16.21 -14.71 -1.67
C SER A 404 16.89 -14.43 -0.33
N MET A 405 16.82 -15.35 0.64
CA MET A 405 17.52 -15.18 1.93
C MET A 405 19.02 -14.99 1.73
N THR A 406 19.65 -15.84 0.92
CA THR A 406 21.08 -15.76 0.61
C THR A 406 21.41 -14.44 -0.09
N ARG A 407 20.62 -14.08 -1.10
CA ARG A 407 20.79 -12.85 -1.89
C ARG A 407 20.77 -11.60 -1.02
N TYR A 408 19.73 -11.41 -0.20
CA TYR A 408 19.58 -10.18 0.59
C TYR A 408 20.48 -10.15 1.83
N ARG A 409 20.91 -11.30 2.37
CA ARG A 409 21.99 -11.34 3.38
C ARG A 409 23.32 -10.85 2.80
N LYS A 410 23.70 -11.34 1.62
CA LYS A 410 24.92 -10.89 0.94
C LYS A 410 24.86 -9.39 0.64
N LEU A 411 23.71 -8.89 0.17
CA LEU A 411 23.51 -7.45 -0.06
C LEU A 411 23.72 -6.62 1.22
N LEU A 412 23.14 -7.02 2.35
CA LEU A 412 23.33 -6.32 3.62
C LEU A 412 24.81 -6.23 4.02
N VAL A 413 25.57 -7.31 3.88
CA VAL A 413 27.01 -7.34 4.15
C VAL A 413 27.78 -6.39 3.22
N THR A 414 27.45 -6.37 1.91
CA THR A 414 28.05 -5.43 0.95
C THR A 414 27.71 -3.97 1.28
N LEU A 415 26.56 -3.72 1.91
CA LEU A 415 26.14 -2.40 2.38
C LEU A 415 26.68 -2.04 3.76
N ASN A 416 27.65 -2.79 4.29
CA ASN A 416 28.27 -2.61 5.62
C ASN A 416 27.32 -2.83 6.82
N GLU A 417 26.22 -3.56 6.63
CA GLU A 417 25.36 -3.97 7.74
C GLU A 417 25.79 -5.34 8.29
N PRO A 418 25.69 -5.56 9.61
CA PRO A 418 25.96 -6.86 10.21
C PRO A 418 24.94 -7.90 9.74
N ASP A 419 25.34 -9.18 9.69
CA ASP A 419 24.41 -10.28 9.41
C ASP A 419 23.31 -10.31 10.49
N PRO A 420 22.04 -10.07 10.13
CA PRO A 420 20.96 -9.98 11.11
C PRO A 420 20.47 -11.35 11.59
N LEU A 421 20.96 -12.44 11.00
CA LEU A 421 20.65 -13.79 11.46
C LEU A 421 21.67 -14.24 12.50
N PRO A 422 21.22 -14.91 13.59
CA PRO A 422 22.15 -15.49 14.54
C PRO A 422 23.05 -16.48 13.81
N THR A 423 24.36 -16.40 14.04
CA THR A 423 25.28 -17.49 13.69
C THR A 423 24.71 -18.76 14.30
N SER A 424 24.49 -19.79 13.46
CA SER A 424 24.03 -21.09 13.93
C SER A 424 24.90 -21.50 15.11
N ARG A 425 24.32 -21.64 16.30
CA ARG A 425 25.01 -22.35 17.39
C ARG A 425 25.39 -23.69 16.78
N GLN A 426 26.69 -23.95 16.66
CA GLN A 426 27.18 -25.29 16.41
C GLN A 426 26.44 -26.19 17.40
N SER A 427 25.68 -27.14 16.87
CA SER A 427 25.14 -28.23 17.65
C SER A 427 26.34 -28.94 18.27
N SER A 428 26.66 -28.59 19.51
CA SER A 428 27.55 -29.36 20.36
C SER A 428 26.92 -30.75 20.45
N ARG A 429 27.63 -31.72 19.86
CA ARG A 429 27.36 -33.14 19.91
C ARG A 429 27.25 -33.64 21.34
#